data_AF-A0ABD3XYW0-F1
#
_entry.id   AF-A0ABD3XYW0-F1
#
_cell.length_a   1.000
_cell.length_b   1.000
_cell.length_c   1.000
_cell.angle_alpha   90.00
_cell.angle_beta   90.00
_cell.angle_gamma   90.00
#
_symmetry.space_group_name_H-M   'P 1'
#
loop_
_entity.id
_entity.type
_entity.pdbx_description
1 polymer ?
#
loop_
_entity_poly.entity_id
_entity_poly.type
_entity_poly.pdbx_seq_one_letter_code
_entity_poly.pdbx_strand_id
1 'polypeptide(L)'
;MKEYQKYVPLKPNIDLSLFHYMQMALVLREGMNDAQSAGIHANSAWQQLQGLEMTIQEWYKRCILLQDICDELYRSSGRDRRILYQLKHYFIHQNVTSNVKDSFNFNEEFLDFCCNGYTVIAAMHYMQTKHLSDTPSDFPKSLQNKLIYIDHQDIPGSDMICCENRNCDRGIWFHLECIEMDVENVPDGSWFCSNDCKTSL
;
A
#
# COMPACT_ATOMS: atom_id res chain seq x y z
N MET A 1 -19.12 15.28 -10.01
CA MET A 1 -18.47 14.59 -11.15
C MET A 1 -17.75 15.54 -12.14
N LYS A 2 -18.11 16.84 -12.27
CA LYS A 2 -17.52 17.75 -13.28
C LYS A 2 -16.17 18.39 -12.88
N GLU A 3 -15.81 18.40 -11.61
CA GLU A 3 -14.60 19.09 -11.13
C GLU A 3 -13.33 18.24 -11.20
N TYR A 4 -13.52 16.91 -11.15
CA TYR A 4 -12.44 15.93 -11.08
C TYR A 4 -11.70 15.74 -12.42
N GLN A 5 -12.42 15.87 -13.53
CA GLN A 5 -11.89 15.71 -14.89
C GLN A 5 -10.90 16.82 -15.30
N LYS A 6 -10.77 17.89 -14.50
CA LYS A 6 -9.82 18.98 -14.75
C LYS A 6 -8.39 18.62 -14.36
N TYR A 7 -8.21 17.66 -13.46
CA TYR A 7 -6.93 17.35 -12.83
C TYR A 7 -6.35 15.99 -13.23
N VAL A 8 -7.11 15.19 -13.98
CA VAL A 8 -6.69 13.88 -14.48
C VAL A 8 -6.71 13.94 -16.01
N PRO A 9 -5.56 13.86 -16.71
CA PRO A 9 -5.57 13.78 -18.16
C PRO A 9 -6.26 12.48 -18.60
N LEU A 10 -7.47 12.62 -19.14
CA LEU A 10 -8.20 11.54 -19.81
C LEU A 10 -7.51 11.24 -21.15
N LYS A 11 -6.42 10.48 -21.13
CA LYS A 11 -5.98 9.70 -22.29
C LYS A 11 -6.44 8.26 -22.11
N PRO A 12 -7.11 7.65 -23.10
CA PRO A 12 -7.70 6.31 -22.96
C PRO A 12 -6.68 5.17 -23.05
N ASN A 13 -5.38 5.43 -22.82
CA ASN A 13 -4.34 4.41 -23.06
C ASN A 13 -2.99 4.74 -22.38
N ILE A 14 -2.98 4.99 -21.07
CA ILE A 14 -1.72 5.06 -20.31
C ILE A 14 -1.84 4.20 -19.05
N ASP A 15 -1.54 2.93 -19.24
CA ASP A 15 -0.78 2.14 -18.26
C ASP A 15 0.60 2.82 -18.14
N LEU A 16 1.04 3.29 -16.95
CA LEU A 16 2.46 3.59 -16.62
C LEU A 16 2.76 4.38 -15.31
N SER A 17 1.78 4.83 -14.52
CA SER A 17 2.11 5.59 -13.28
C SER A 17 2.38 4.74 -12.04
N LEU A 18 1.91 3.48 -12.00
CA LEU A 18 2.13 2.58 -10.86
C LEU A 18 3.52 1.90 -10.91
N PHE A 19 4.07 1.70 -12.11
CA PHE A 19 5.27 0.89 -12.33
C PHE A 19 6.55 1.55 -11.79
N HIS A 20 6.66 2.88 -11.86
CA HIS A 20 7.86 3.59 -11.42
C HIS A 20 7.99 3.67 -9.88
N TYR A 21 6.87 3.71 -9.15
CA TYR A 21 6.89 3.70 -7.67
C TYR A 21 7.18 2.31 -7.11
N MET A 22 6.72 1.25 -7.79
CA MET A 22 7.14 -0.12 -7.46
C MET A 22 8.66 -0.25 -7.48
N GLN A 23 9.37 0.45 -8.37
CA GLN A 23 10.85 0.39 -8.41
C GLN A 23 11.50 1.04 -7.19
N MET A 24 10.99 2.16 -6.67
CA MET A 24 11.52 2.74 -5.41
C MET A 24 11.19 1.86 -4.20
N ALA A 25 9.99 1.27 -4.15
CA ALA A 25 9.63 0.30 -3.12
C ALA A 25 10.47 -0.99 -3.20
N LEU A 26 10.89 -1.40 -4.40
CA LEU A 26 11.81 -2.51 -4.60
C LEU A 26 13.21 -2.22 -4.04
N VAL A 27 13.73 -0.99 -4.21
CA VAL A 27 15.02 -0.62 -3.60
C VAL A 27 14.95 -0.60 -2.08
N LEU A 28 13.84 -0.16 -1.49
CA LEU A 28 13.62 -0.28 -0.03
C LEU A 28 13.56 -1.74 0.41
N ARG A 29 12.93 -2.61 -0.39
CA ARG A 29 12.84 -4.05 -0.13
C ARG A 29 14.21 -4.73 -0.25
N GLU A 30 15.09 -4.30 -1.17
CA GLU A 30 16.48 -4.77 -1.26
C GLU A 30 17.23 -4.48 0.04
N GLY A 31 17.19 -3.26 0.56
CA GLY A 31 17.81 -2.91 1.85
C GLY A 31 17.24 -3.70 3.03
N MET A 32 15.93 -3.94 3.06
CA MET A 32 15.29 -4.79 4.08
C MET A 32 15.74 -6.26 3.98
N ASN A 33 15.89 -6.80 2.77
CA ASN A 33 16.40 -8.15 2.55
C ASN A 33 17.87 -8.27 2.95
N ASP A 34 18.68 -7.25 2.68
CA ASP A 34 20.08 -7.20 3.07
C ASP A 34 20.23 -7.13 4.59
N ALA A 35 19.41 -6.31 5.26
CA ALA A 35 19.34 -6.25 6.72
C ALA A 35 18.87 -7.59 7.35
N GLN A 36 17.86 -8.24 6.77
CA GLN A 36 17.40 -9.56 7.22
C GLN A 36 18.47 -10.64 7.03
N SER A 37 19.12 -10.65 5.86
CA SER A 37 20.19 -11.60 5.54
C SER A 37 21.39 -11.41 6.47
N ALA A 38 21.77 -10.17 6.74
CA ALA A 38 22.79 -9.84 7.74
C ALA A 38 22.40 -10.34 9.14
N GLY A 39 21.15 -10.13 9.57
CA GLY A 39 20.65 -10.62 10.85
C GLY A 39 20.73 -12.15 11.00
N ILE A 40 20.44 -12.90 9.94
CA ILE A 40 20.44 -14.37 9.95
C ILE A 40 21.85 -14.97 9.85
N HIS A 41 22.74 -14.36 9.06
CA HIS A 41 24.01 -14.99 8.66
C HIS A 41 25.26 -14.38 9.32
N ALA A 42 25.13 -13.28 10.06
CA ALA A 42 26.27 -12.62 10.69
C ALA A 42 26.81 -13.36 11.92
N ASN A 43 28.13 -13.41 12.04
CA ASN A 43 28.83 -14.06 13.15
C ASN A 43 29.15 -13.10 14.31
N SER A 44 28.73 -11.84 14.21
CA SER A 44 28.94 -10.83 15.25
C SER A 44 27.80 -9.81 15.27
N ALA A 45 27.55 -9.22 16.45
CA ALA A 45 26.52 -8.20 16.63
C ALA A 45 26.71 -7.01 15.68
N TRP A 46 27.96 -6.61 15.39
CA TRP A 46 28.25 -5.54 14.42
C TRP A 46 27.86 -5.91 12.98
N GLN A 47 28.10 -7.17 12.58
CA GLN A 47 27.71 -7.65 11.26
C GLN A 47 26.20 -7.81 11.11
N GLN A 48 25.47 -8.10 12.21
CA GLN A 48 23.99 -8.14 12.21
C GLN A 48 23.36 -6.76 11.97
N LEU A 49 24.12 -5.67 12.16
CA LEU A 49 23.66 -4.31 11.89
C LEU A 49 23.94 -3.87 10.44
N GLN A 50 24.62 -4.70 9.63
CA GLN A 50 24.85 -4.39 8.21
C GLN A 50 23.50 -4.39 7.46
N GLY A 51 23.33 -3.47 6.50
CA GLY A 51 22.09 -3.31 5.74
C GLY A 51 21.01 -2.47 6.43
N LEU A 52 21.19 -2.08 7.70
CA LEU A 52 20.28 -1.14 8.38
C LEU A 52 20.46 0.30 7.90
N GLU A 53 21.70 0.68 7.56
CA GLU A 53 22.01 1.96 6.95
C GLU A 53 22.16 1.78 5.44
N MET A 54 21.56 2.72 4.70
CA MET A 54 21.66 2.77 3.25
C MET A 54 23.11 3.03 2.84
N THR A 55 23.64 2.18 1.98
CA THR A 55 24.95 2.33 1.36
C THR A 55 24.99 3.48 0.36
N ILE A 56 26.19 3.97 0.06
CA ILE A 56 26.40 5.01 -0.95
C ILE A 56 25.83 4.58 -2.31
N GLN A 57 25.99 3.30 -2.67
CA GLN A 57 25.49 2.73 -3.93
C GLN A 57 23.96 2.74 -3.99
N GLU A 58 23.28 2.37 -2.90
CA GLU A 58 21.82 2.43 -2.81
C GLU A 58 21.31 3.86 -2.88
N TRP A 59 21.99 4.80 -2.22
CA TRP A 59 21.66 6.22 -2.32
C TRP A 59 21.74 6.72 -3.77
N TYR A 60 22.83 6.39 -4.49
CA TYR A 60 22.96 6.73 -5.91
C TYR A 60 21.87 6.09 -6.78
N LYS A 61 21.52 4.81 -6.55
CA LYS A 61 20.41 4.15 -7.24
C LYS A 61 19.09 4.90 -7.02
N ARG A 62 18.78 5.30 -5.77
CA ARG A 62 17.57 6.08 -5.45
C ARG A 62 17.58 7.45 -6.14
N CYS A 63 18.72 8.14 -6.17
CA CYS A 63 18.82 9.41 -6.89
C CYS A 63 18.52 9.25 -8.38
N ILE A 64 19.02 8.19 -9.03
CA ILE A 64 18.77 7.93 -10.45
C ILE A 64 17.29 7.65 -10.68
N LEU A 65 16.69 6.74 -9.90
CA LEU A 65 15.26 6.42 -10.03
C LEU A 65 14.37 7.64 -9.81
N LEU A 66 14.67 8.44 -8.79
CA LEU A 66 13.92 9.65 -8.50
C LEU A 66 14.13 10.70 -9.60
N GLN A 67 15.32 10.79 -10.20
CA GLN A 67 15.57 11.64 -11.36
C GLN A 67 14.75 11.19 -12.57
N ASP A 68 14.68 9.89 -12.87
CA ASP A 68 13.86 9.35 -13.97
C ASP A 68 12.37 9.67 -13.77
N ILE A 69 11.87 9.55 -12.53
CA ILE A 69 10.50 9.93 -12.15
C ILE A 69 10.27 11.42 -12.37
N CYS A 70 11.19 12.28 -11.91
CA CYS A 70 11.07 13.72 -12.10
C CYS A 70 11.15 14.12 -13.59
N ASP A 71 12.02 13.48 -14.36
CA ASP A 71 12.16 13.74 -15.79
C ASP A 71 10.92 13.33 -16.58
N GLU A 72 10.22 12.28 -16.13
CA GLU A 72 8.98 11.84 -16.74
C GLU A 72 7.76 12.62 -16.22
N LEU A 73 7.66 12.96 -14.93
CA LEU A 73 6.42 13.46 -14.33
C LEU A 73 6.45 14.92 -13.87
N TYR A 74 7.63 15.54 -13.74
CA TYR A 74 7.83 16.88 -13.16
C TYR A 74 8.25 17.96 -14.18
N ARG A 75 8.30 17.67 -15.48
CA ARG A 75 8.73 18.66 -16.50
C ARG A 75 8.04 20.03 -16.34
N SER A 76 8.87 21.05 -16.14
CA SER A 76 8.48 22.45 -15.89
C SER A 76 8.27 23.29 -17.16
N SER A 77 8.54 22.70 -18.34
CA SER A 77 8.52 23.43 -19.61
C SER A 77 7.11 23.97 -19.92
N GLY A 78 7.04 25.24 -20.35
CA GLY A 78 5.77 25.98 -20.48
C GLY A 78 4.73 25.41 -21.46
N ARG A 79 5.08 24.43 -22.30
CA ARG A 79 4.15 23.77 -23.24
C ARG A 79 3.62 22.42 -22.75
N ASP A 80 4.28 21.79 -21.78
CA ASP A 80 3.93 20.47 -21.25
C ASP A 80 4.16 20.46 -19.73
N ARG A 81 3.27 21.14 -18.99
CA ARG A 81 3.29 21.14 -17.51
C ARG A 81 2.72 19.83 -17.02
N ARG A 82 3.62 18.95 -16.60
CA ARG A 82 3.24 17.62 -16.12
C ARG A 82 2.68 17.66 -14.71
N ILE A 83 2.03 16.57 -14.34
CA ILE A 83 1.17 16.45 -13.16
C ILE A 83 1.89 16.88 -11.88
N LEU A 84 3.12 16.42 -11.65
CA LEU A 84 3.87 16.75 -10.44
C LEU A 84 4.25 18.24 -10.37
N TYR A 85 4.53 18.88 -11.50
CA TYR A 85 4.80 20.32 -11.53
C TYR A 85 3.57 21.13 -11.09
N GLN A 86 2.38 20.73 -11.54
CA GLN A 86 1.13 21.40 -11.15
C GLN A 86 0.84 21.21 -9.67
N LEU A 87 1.01 19.99 -9.16
CA LEU A 87 0.81 19.65 -7.74
C LEU A 87 1.79 20.42 -6.84
N LYS A 88 3.05 20.55 -7.24
CA LYS A 88 4.05 21.34 -6.50
C LYS A 88 3.55 22.75 -6.25
N HIS A 89 3.07 23.43 -7.29
CA HIS A 89 2.63 24.82 -7.18
C HIS A 89 1.35 24.95 -6.37
N TYR A 90 0.42 24.01 -6.55
CA TYR A 90 -0.84 24.00 -5.83
C TYR A 90 -0.65 23.80 -4.33
N PHE A 91 0.24 22.89 -3.93
CA PHE A 91 0.55 22.58 -2.53
C PHE A 91 1.77 23.31 -1.97
N ILE A 92 2.34 24.26 -2.73
CA ILE A 92 3.39 25.19 -2.28
C ILE A 92 4.70 24.49 -1.86
N HIS A 93 5.09 23.40 -2.54
CA HIS A 93 6.36 22.71 -2.29
C HIS A 93 7.56 23.40 -2.99
N GLN A 94 7.91 24.63 -2.59
CA GLN A 94 8.85 25.49 -3.34
C GLN A 94 10.23 24.88 -3.59
N ASN A 95 10.75 24.08 -2.65
CA ASN A 95 12.09 23.52 -2.67
C ASN A 95 12.25 22.30 -3.60
N VAL A 96 11.16 21.77 -4.14
CA VAL A 96 11.20 20.67 -5.12
C VAL A 96 11.74 21.21 -6.43
N THR A 97 12.79 20.61 -6.99
CA THR A 97 13.37 21.03 -8.26
C THR A 97 13.59 19.85 -9.19
N SER A 98 13.74 20.12 -10.48
CA SER A 98 14.06 19.08 -11.47
C SER A 98 15.47 18.51 -11.32
N ASN A 99 16.36 19.17 -10.56
CA ASN A 99 17.66 18.61 -10.21
C ASN A 99 17.52 17.83 -8.89
N VAL A 100 17.29 16.52 -9.01
CA VAL A 100 17.03 15.66 -7.86
C VAL A 100 18.25 15.58 -6.94
N LYS A 101 19.47 15.58 -7.47
CA LYS A 101 20.69 15.48 -6.65
C LYS A 101 20.81 16.64 -5.65
N ASP A 102 20.47 17.84 -6.08
CA ASP A 102 20.58 19.05 -5.25
C ASP A 102 19.42 19.20 -4.26
N SER A 103 18.30 18.49 -4.50
CA SER A 103 17.06 18.63 -3.73
C SER A 103 16.43 17.27 -3.41
N PHE A 104 17.26 16.27 -3.12
CA PHE A 104 16.84 14.86 -3.00
C PHE A 104 15.73 14.69 -1.97
N ASN A 105 15.97 15.11 -0.73
CA ASN A 105 15.00 14.98 0.36
C ASN A 105 13.67 15.67 0.02
N PHE A 106 13.72 16.88 -0.57
CA PHE A 106 12.50 17.60 -0.94
C PHE A 106 11.72 16.92 -2.06
N ASN A 107 12.41 16.35 -3.06
CA ASN A 107 11.76 15.59 -4.14
C ASN A 107 11.17 14.29 -3.62
N GLU A 108 11.87 13.60 -2.72
CA GLU A 108 11.42 12.36 -2.12
C GLU A 108 10.17 12.59 -1.24
N GLU A 109 10.23 13.54 -0.32
CA GLU A 109 9.08 13.93 0.52
C GLU A 109 7.87 14.36 -0.33
N PHE A 110 8.11 15.11 -1.41
CA PHE A 110 7.05 15.54 -2.30
C PHE A 110 6.43 14.38 -3.08
N LEU A 111 7.24 13.42 -3.51
CA LEU A 111 6.73 12.23 -4.19
C LEU A 111 5.93 11.36 -3.23
N ASP A 112 6.40 11.17 -1.99
CA ASP A 112 5.65 10.46 -0.93
C ASP A 112 4.31 11.15 -0.65
N PHE A 113 4.30 12.48 -0.51
CA PHE A 113 3.08 13.27 -0.39
C PHE A 113 2.10 13.01 -1.55
N CYS A 114 2.58 13.04 -2.79
CA CYS A 114 1.75 12.78 -3.97
C CYS A 114 1.21 11.34 -3.96
N CYS A 115 2.04 10.36 -3.62
CA CYS A 115 1.67 8.95 -3.56
C CYS A 115 0.61 8.69 -2.48
N ASN A 116 0.77 9.27 -1.29
CA ASN A 116 -0.23 9.19 -0.24
C ASN A 116 -1.56 9.81 -0.69
N GLY A 117 -1.51 10.99 -1.32
CA GLY A 117 -2.69 11.62 -1.91
C GLY A 117 -3.40 10.74 -2.95
N TYR A 118 -2.66 10.18 -3.90
CA TYR A 118 -3.21 9.28 -4.93
C TYR A 118 -3.75 7.97 -4.35
N THR A 119 -3.11 7.42 -3.32
CA THR A 119 -3.56 6.20 -2.64
C THR A 119 -4.90 6.43 -1.97
N VAL A 120 -5.03 7.53 -1.23
CA VAL A 120 -6.29 7.92 -0.58
C VAL A 120 -7.38 8.15 -1.63
N ILE A 121 -7.06 8.85 -2.72
CA ILE A 121 -7.97 9.05 -3.84
C ILE A 121 -8.43 7.72 -4.47
N ALA A 122 -7.51 6.78 -4.70
CA ALA A 122 -7.83 5.48 -5.27
C ALA A 122 -8.72 4.67 -4.32
N ALA A 123 -8.42 4.71 -3.02
CA ALA A 123 -9.24 4.07 -1.99
C ALA A 123 -10.64 4.68 -1.94
N MET A 124 -10.78 6.01 -1.98
CA MET A 124 -12.08 6.69 -2.05
C MET A 124 -12.87 6.30 -3.30
N HIS A 125 -12.19 6.21 -4.45
CA HIS A 125 -12.82 5.77 -5.70
C HIS A 125 -13.34 4.34 -5.59
N TYR A 126 -12.55 3.43 -5.02
CA TYR A 126 -12.92 2.04 -4.80
C TYR A 126 -14.10 1.92 -3.82
N MET A 127 -14.08 2.66 -2.72
CA MET A 127 -15.14 2.70 -1.70
C MET A 127 -16.34 3.56 -2.11
N GLN A 128 -16.33 4.15 -3.31
CA GLN A 128 -17.38 5.03 -3.84
C GLN A 128 -17.70 6.24 -2.94
N THR A 129 -16.75 6.71 -2.14
CA THR A 129 -16.88 7.90 -1.29
C THR A 129 -16.49 9.17 -2.04
N LYS A 130 -17.09 10.31 -1.67
CA LYS A 130 -16.85 11.61 -2.33
C LYS A 130 -15.94 12.51 -1.50
N HIS A 131 -16.00 12.39 -0.19
CA HIS A 131 -15.23 13.17 0.78
C HIS A 131 -14.49 12.24 1.73
N LEU A 132 -13.36 12.70 2.27
CA LEU A 132 -12.57 11.95 3.26
C LEU A 132 -13.36 11.67 4.55
N SER A 133 -14.37 12.49 4.84
CA SER A 133 -15.27 12.33 5.97
C SER A 133 -16.42 11.35 5.71
N ASP A 134 -16.58 10.88 4.48
CA ASP A 134 -17.66 9.97 4.14
C ASP A 134 -17.36 8.58 4.71
N THR A 135 -18.36 7.98 5.33
CA THR A 135 -18.29 6.59 5.75
C THR A 135 -18.62 5.69 4.55
N PRO A 136 -17.75 4.72 4.19
CA PRO A 136 -18.05 3.74 3.14
C PRO A 136 -19.36 3.00 3.41
N SER A 137 -20.10 2.63 2.36
CA SER A 137 -21.40 1.97 2.52
C SER A 137 -21.33 0.59 3.17
N ASP A 138 -20.21 -0.08 2.95
CA ASP A 138 -19.80 -1.36 3.53
C ASP A 138 -19.18 -1.23 4.93
N PHE A 139 -19.01 0.00 5.44
CA PHE A 139 -18.48 0.21 6.77
C PHE A 139 -19.50 -0.22 7.84
N PRO A 140 -19.12 -1.08 8.80
CA PRO A 140 -20.04 -1.59 9.79
C PRO A 140 -20.60 -0.49 10.70
N LYS A 141 -21.88 -0.63 11.09
CA LYS A 141 -22.57 0.36 11.95
C LYS A 141 -22.41 0.07 13.44
N SER A 142 -22.36 -1.19 13.84
CA SER A 142 -22.16 -1.59 15.24
C SER A 142 -20.71 -1.36 15.67
N LEU A 143 -20.50 -0.94 16.93
CA LEU A 143 -19.16 -0.72 17.48
C LEU A 143 -18.30 -1.99 17.42
N GLN A 144 -18.91 -3.15 17.65
CA GLN A 144 -18.27 -4.45 17.59
C GLN A 144 -17.75 -4.77 16.18
N ASN A 145 -18.58 -4.58 15.15
CA ASN A 145 -18.16 -4.85 13.78
C ASN A 145 -17.15 -3.81 13.26
N LYS A 146 -17.18 -2.56 13.77
CA LYS A 146 -16.16 -1.55 13.46
C LYS A 146 -14.77 -1.97 13.95
N LEU A 147 -14.69 -2.58 15.14
CA LEU A 147 -13.44 -3.10 15.67
C LEU A 147 -12.91 -4.24 14.79
N ILE A 148 -13.80 -5.14 14.35
CA ILE A 148 -13.49 -6.26 13.44
C ILE A 148 -13.04 -5.78 12.04
N TYR A 149 -13.59 -4.67 11.55
CA TYR A 149 -13.30 -4.13 10.22
C TYR A 149 -11.97 -3.35 10.16
N ILE A 150 -11.60 -2.66 11.24
CA ILE A 150 -10.36 -1.86 11.32
C ILE A 150 -9.17 -2.74 11.71
N ASP A 151 -9.42 -3.73 12.55
CA ASP A 151 -8.42 -4.64 13.08
C ASP A 151 -8.90 -6.04 12.73
N HIS A 152 -8.22 -6.74 11.81
CA HIS A 152 -8.36 -8.20 11.67
C HIS A 152 -7.82 -8.93 12.93
N GLN A 153 -7.99 -8.36 14.12
CA GLN A 153 -7.53 -8.90 15.38
C GLN A 153 -8.64 -9.68 16.06
N ASP A 154 -8.24 -10.82 16.61
CA ASP A 154 -9.04 -11.77 17.37
C ASP A 154 -10.02 -11.06 18.31
N ILE A 155 -11.31 -11.41 18.20
CA ILE A 155 -12.32 -10.93 19.13
C ILE A 155 -12.15 -11.75 20.41
N PRO A 156 -11.70 -11.16 21.55
CA PRO A 156 -11.43 -11.93 22.75
C PRO A 156 -12.71 -12.59 23.28
N GLY A 157 -12.72 -13.92 23.32
CA GLY A 157 -13.86 -14.72 23.79
C GLY A 157 -14.92 -15.04 22.73
N SER A 158 -14.64 -14.78 21.45
CA SER A 158 -15.50 -15.25 20.36
C SER A 158 -15.26 -16.74 20.05
N ASP A 159 -16.34 -17.44 19.75
CA ASP A 159 -16.27 -18.82 19.29
C ASP A 159 -15.73 -18.88 17.84
N MET A 160 -14.86 -19.86 17.58
CA MET A 160 -14.19 -20.00 16.29
C MET A 160 -14.32 -21.42 15.75
N ILE A 161 -14.30 -21.53 14.43
CA ILE A 161 -14.28 -22.80 13.70
C ILE A 161 -13.07 -22.86 12.77
N CYS A 162 -12.47 -24.03 12.68
CA CYS A 162 -11.31 -24.30 11.83
C CYS A 162 -11.77 -24.84 10.48
N CYS A 163 -11.22 -24.33 9.37
CA CYS A 163 -11.37 -24.98 8.07
C CYS A 163 -10.49 -26.24 8.00
N GLU A 164 -11.08 -27.36 7.62
CA GLU A 164 -10.36 -28.64 7.54
C GLU A 164 -9.33 -28.71 6.38
N ASN A 165 -9.40 -27.79 5.42
CA ASN A 165 -8.38 -27.66 4.38
C ASN A 165 -7.13 -26.96 4.95
N ARG A 166 -6.05 -27.72 5.14
CA ARG A 166 -4.75 -27.22 5.65
C ARG A 166 -4.09 -26.16 4.75
N ASN A 167 -4.46 -26.11 3.48
CA ASN A 167 -3.93 -25.15 2.49
C ASN A 167 -4.95 -24.04 2.19
N CYS A 168 -5.80 -23.67 3.15
CA CYS A 168 -6.76 -22.58 2.97
C CYS A 168 -6.05 -21.22 2.89
N ASP A 169 -6.09 -20.59 1.71
CA ASP A 169 -5.51 -19.25 1.48
C ASP A 169 -6.21 -18.13 2.26
N ARG A 170 -7.43 -18.38 2.77
CA ARG A 170 -8.23 -17.41 3.52
C ARG A 170 -7.99 -17.44 5.02
N GLY A 171 -7.11 -18.33 5.50
CA GLY A 171 -6.85 -18.54 6.92
C GLY A 171 -7.41 -19.86 7.45
N ILE A 172 -6.90 -20.29 8.61
CA ILE A 172 -7.21 -21.60 9.20
C ILE A 172 -8.41 -21.50 10.15
N TRP A 173 -8.54 -20.40 10.87
CA TRP A 173 -9.60 -20.18 11.88
C TRP A 173 -10.49 -19.00 11.51
N PHE A 174 -11.79 -19.17 11.71
CA PHE A 174 -12.82 -18.18 11.40
C PHE A 174 -13.68 -17.97 12.63
N HIS A 175 -13.94 -16.72 13.00
CA HIS A 175 -14.96 -16.42 14.03
C HIS A 175 -16.34 -16.81 13.50
N LEU A 176 -17.16 -17.46 14.33
CA LEU A 176 -18.52 -17.85 13.97
C LEU A 176 -19.36 -16.64 13.56
N GLU A 177 -19.21 -15.51 14.25
CA GLU A 177 -19.87 -14.24 13.91
C GLU A 177 -19.47 -13.72 12.52
N CYS A 178 -18.21 -13.87 12.11
CA CYS A 178 -17.72 -13.40 10.81
C CYS A 178 -18.28 -14.20 9.64
N ILE A 179 -18.74 -15.43 9.87
CA ILE A 179 -19.35 -16.30 8.86
C ILE A 179 -20.87 -16.44 9.06
N GLU A 180 -21.47 -15.60 9.93
CA GLU A 180 -22.89 -15.60 10.25
C GLU A 180 -23.41 -16.98 10.70
N MET A 181 -22.62 -17.69 11.52
CA MET A 181 -22.94 -19.00 12.08
C MET A 181 -23.20 -18.89 13.58
N ASP A 182 -24.27 -19.52 14.05
CA ASP A 182 -24.51 -19.69 15.49
C ASP A 182 -23.77 -20.92 16.02
N VAL A 183 -23.39 -20.90 17.30
CA VAL A 183 -22.71 -22.01 17.98
C VAL A 183 -23.48 -23.33 17.85
N GLU A 184 -24.81 -23.27 17.89
CA GLU A 184 -25.69 -24.45 17.74
C GLU A 184 -25.68 -25.04 16.32
N ASN A 185 -25.25 -24.26 15.32
CA ASN A 185 -25.18 -24.65 13.92
C ASN A 185 -23.76 -25.11 13.51
N VAL A 186 -22.81 -25.15 14.44
CA VAL A 186 -21.48 -25.69 14.21
C VAL A 186 -21.60 -27.20 13.97
N PRO A 187 -21.15 -27.72 12.82
CA PRO A 187 -21.19 -29.15 12.57
C PRO A 187 -20.24 -29.89 13.50
N ASP A 188 -20.68 -31.02 14.05
CA ASP A 188 -19.84 -31.91 14.86
C ASP A 188 -18.67 -32.56 14.07
N GLY A 189 -18.60 -32.33 12.76
CA GLY A 189 -17.63 -32.93 11.84
C GLY A 189 -16.89 -31.88 11.00
N SER A 190 -16.34 -32.32 9.86
CA SER A 190 -15.51 -31.47 9.00
C SER A 190 -16.28 -30.26 8.46
N TRP A 191 -15.70 -29.08 8.65
CA TRP A 191 -16.19 -27.82 8.10
C TRP A 191 -15.20 -27.21 7.10
N PHE A 192 -15.72 -26.57 6.06
CA PHE A 192 -14.94 -25.92 5.03
C PHE A 192 -15.49 -24.52 4.76
N CYS A 193 -14.61 -23.52 4.71
CA CYS A 193 -15.01 -22.11 4.50
C CYS A 193 -15.56 -21.83 3.10
N SER A 194 -15.30 -22.71 2.13
CA SER A 194 -15.80 -22.61 0.76
C SER A 194 -15.90 -23.98 0.10
N ASN A 195 -16.66 -24.05 -1.00
CA ASN A 195 -16.71 -25.24 -1.86
C ASN A 195 -15.33 -25.58 -2.46
N ASP A 196 -14.50 -24.56 -2.70
CA ASP A 196 -13.14 -24.76 -3.20
C ASP A 196 -12.30 -25.51 -2.15
N CYS A 197 -12.39 -25.13 -0.86
CA CYS A 197 -11.71 -25.86 0.20
C CYS A 197 -12.25 -27.28 0.42
N LYS A 198 -13.55 -27.50 0.16
CA LYS A 198 -14.16 -28.83 0.24
C LYS A 198 -13.73 -29.76 -0.90
N THR A 199 -13.44 -29.21 -2.07
CA THR A 199 -13.05 -29.97 -3.27
C THR A 199 -11.54 -30.10 -3.46
N SER A 200 -10.76 -29.26 -2.80
CA SER A 200 -9.28 -29.25 -2.83
C SER A 200 -8.63 -30.19 -1.81
N LEU A 201 -9.32 -31.27 -1.42
CA LEU A 201 -8.81 -32.29 -0.49
C LEU A 201 -7.68 -33.12 -1.12
#